data_AF-A0A7W4GHN0-F1
#
_entry.id   AF-A0A7W4GHN0-F1
#
_cell.length_a   1.000
_cell.length_b   1.000
_cell.length_c   1.000
_cell.angle_alpha   90.00
_cell.angle_beta   90.00
_cell.angle_gamma   90.00
#
_symmetry.space_group_name_H-M   'P 1'
#
loop_
_entity.id
_entity.type
_entity.pdbx_description
1 polymer ?
#
loop_
_entity_poly.entity_id
_entity_poly.type
_entity_poly.pdbx_seq_one_letter_code
_entity_poly.pdbx_strand_id
1 'polypeptide(L)'
;RLENVPAYYEAARNNISDPTLEHTQLAIMQNQGAFSVLSAELAQQVANSKLSAEQKALFTERFDAATAAIKQHLEWLTALEAKLTENGGRDFRIGETLYEEKFAFDIQSGMTAKQLYDKAVADKNHVQQEMAKITDTIWSKYIDTPKPDDERQAIRQLIDVLSTKHVNRENFVAEVRKQIPELIKFVNDKQLVTLDPNKPLIVRETPEYMRGFAGASISAPGPYDKGGNTYYNVSPLDSMSDESAESYLREYNHWILQVLNIHEAIPGHYTQLVFSNQSPSLVKSLFGNGAMIEGWAVYTERMMLEEGYGNFEPEMWLMYYKWNLRVICNTIVDYSIQVNGMGEQEVIDLLENEAFQQRAEAEGKWRRATLSQVQLTSYYAGYREIYDFREQLKAKQGESFDLKQFHEQFLSYGSAPVKFIKQLMTDK
;
A
#
# COMPACT_ATOMS: atom_id res chain seq x y z
N ARG A 1 15.23 24.47 16.54
CA ARG A 1 15.40 23.25 15.71
C ARG A 1 16.74 23.23 14.99
N LEU A 2 17.07 24.24 14.16
CA LEU A 2 18.35 24.29 13.42
C LEU A 2 19.61 24.20 14.30
N GLU A 3 19.56 24.78 15.50
CA GLU A 3 20.65 24.76 16.50
C GLU A 3 21.28 23.38 16.73
N ASN A 4 20.48 22.32 16.80
CA ASN A 4 20.96 20.98 17.15
C ASN A 4 21.23 20.10 15.92
N VAL A 5 21.13 20.64 14.70
CA VAL A 5 21.37 19.87 13.47
C VAL A 5 22.82 19.32 13.41
N PRO A 6 23.88 20.10 13.77
CA PRO A 6 25.22 19.56 13.82
C PRO A 6 25.37 18.38 14.80
N ALA A 7 24.86 18.53 16.03
CA ALA A 7 24.91 17.49 17.06
C ALA A 7 24.11 16.24 16.66
N TYR A 8 23.00 16.41 15.93
CA TYR A 8 22.20 15.30 15.40
C TYR A 8 23.02 14.42 14.44
N TYR A 9 23.73 15.02 13.48
CA TYR A 9 24.55 14.26 12.53
C TYR A 9 25.84 13.72 13.13
N GLU A 10 26.40 14.38 14.13
CA GLU A 10 27.50 13.83 14.93
C GLU A 10 27.06 12.56 15.67
N ALA A 11 25.92 12.60 16.37
CA ALA A 11 25.36 11.43 17.02
C ALA A 11 25.06 10.31 16.01
N ALA A 12 24.55 10.63 14.82
CA ALA A 12 24.32 9.64 13.77
C ALA A 12 25.61 8.92 13.37
N ARG A 13 26.71 9.65 13.11
CA ARG A 13 28.01 9.05 12.77
C ARG A 13 28.60 8.20 13.91
N ASN A 14 28.35 8.58 15.16
CA ASN A 14 28.83 7.83 16.33
C ASN A 14 28.04 6.54 16.58
N ASN A 15 26.77 6.48 16.16
CA ASN A 15 25.91 5.32 16.38
C ASN A 15 25.95 4.30 15.23
N ILE A 16 26.22 4.74 14.00
CA ILE A 16 26.24 3.85 12.83
C ILE A 16 27.46 2.93 12.93
N SER A 17 27.19 1.63 13.04
CA SER A 17 28.18 0.56 13.04
C SER A 17 27.68 -0.56 12.15
N ASP A 18 28.54 -1.05 11.24
CA ASP A 18 28.24 -2.13 10.29
C ASP A 18 26.90 -1.96 9.53
N PRO A 19 26.75 -0.88 8.73
CA PRO A 19 25.53 -0.61 7.98
C PRO A 19 25.41 -1.49 6.73
N THR A 20 24.20 -1.57 6.19
CA THR A 20 23.97 -2.13 4.85
C THR A 20 24.28 -1.09 3.77
N LEU A 21 24.62 -1.55 2.56
CA LEU A 21 24.87 -0.66 1.42
C LEU A 21 23.59 0.09 1.02
N GLU A 22 22.47 -0.62 0.95
CA GLU A 22 21.17 -0.13 0.47
C GLU A 22 20.64 1.01 1.34
N HIS A 23 20.71 0.87 2.67
CA HIS A 23 20.25 1.90 3.60
C HIS A 23 21.21 3.10 3.62
N THR A 24 22.51 2.88 3.37
CA THR A 24 23.50 3.96 3.23
C THR A 24 23.21 4.78 1.96
N GLN A 25 22.93 4.11 0.84
CA GLN A 25 22.52 4.75 -0.41
C GLN A 25 21.22 5.54 -0.26
N LEU A 26 20.22 4.97 0.44
CA LEU A 26 18.99 5.66 0.75
C LEU A 26 19.25 6.90 1.62
N ALA A 27 20.12 6.80 2.63
CA ALA A 27 20.48 7.92 3.50
C ALA A 27 21.12 9.07 2.72
N ILE A 28 21.99 8.79 1.75
CA ILE A 28 22.58 9.81 0.86
C ILE A 28 21.48 10.52 0.08
N MET A 29 20.64 9.75 -0.62
CA MET A 29 19.55 10.29 -1.44
C MET A 29 18.61 11.18 -0.62
N GLN A 30 18.17 10.72 0.55
CA GLN A 30 17.24 11.48 1.40
C GLN A 30 17.88 12.74 2.00
N ASN A 31 19.16 12.69 2.41
CA ASN A 31 19.86 13.86 2.94
C ASN A 31 20.16 14.90 1.85
N GLN A 32 20.38 14.50 0.60
CA GLN A 32 20.43 15.45 -0.53
C GLN A 32 19.09 16.18 -0.71
N GLY A 33 17.98 15.47 -0.54
CA GLY A 33 16.64 16.05 -0.57
C GLY A 33 16.39 17.13 0.48
N ALA A 34 17.15 17.17 1.59
CA ALA A 34 17.00 18.18 2.65
C ALA A 34 17.20 19.62 2.16
N PHE A 35 17.97 19.84 1.08
CA PHE A 35 18.20 21.17 0.50
C PHE A 35 16.98 21.74 -0.23
N SER A 36 15.99 20.90 -0.58
CA SER A 36 14.67 21.39 -1.04
C SER A 36 13.89 22.12 0.06
N VAL A 37 14.17 21.80 1.33
CA VAL A 37 13.56 22.45 2.49
C VAL A 37 14.46 23.57 3.00
N LEU A 38 15.76 23.30 3.17
CA LEU A 38 16.78 24.30 3.48
C LEU A 38 17.21 25.03 2.21
N SER A 39 16.25 25.73 1.60
CA SER A 39 16.38 26.32 0.28
C SER A 39 16.55 27.84 0.33
N ALA A 40 16.88 28.43 -0.82
CA ALA A 40 16.92 29.88 -0.97
C ALA A 40 15.55 30.53 -0.74
N GLU A 41 14.46 29.84 -1.10
CA GLU A 41 13.09 30.31 -0.87
C GLU A 41 12.78 30.41 0.63
N LEU A 42 13.21 29.44 1.45
CA LEU A 42 13.06 29.52 2.90
C LEU A 42 13.84 30.71 3.47
N ALA A 43 15.08 30.91 3.02
CA ALA A 43 15.89 32.06 3.45
C ALA A 43 15.22 33.39 3.06
N GLN A 44 14.65 33.48 1.86
CA GLN A 44 13.93 34.67 1.40
C GLN A 44 12.63 34.91 2.19
N GLN A 45 11.89 33.85 2.54
CA GLN A 45 10.71 33.95 3.39
C GLN A 45 11.06 34.53 4.78
N VAL A 46 12.17 34.08 5.37
CA VAL A 46 12.66 34.61 6.64
C VAL A 46 13.11 36.06 6.49
N ALA A 47 13.84 36.41 5.43
CA ALA A 47 14.28 37.77 5.16
C ALA A 47 13.09 38.75 5.05
N ASN A 48 12.01 38.32 4.39
CA ASN A 48 10.78 39.09 4.19
C ASN A 48 9.80 39.04 5.38
N SER A 49 10.10 38.24 6.42
CA SER A 49 9.23 38.09 7.58
C SER A 49 9.25 39.30 8.52
N LYS A 50 8.34 39.29 9.49
CA LYS A 50 8.24 40.28 10.57
C LYS A 50 9.20 40.02 11.75
N LEU A 51 10.11 39.05 11.62
CA LEU A 51 11.11 38.74 12.66
C LEU A 51 12.06 39.94 12.89
N SER A 52 12.61 40.04 14.11
CA SER A 52 13.61 41.07 14.42
C SER A 52 14.90 40.86 13.62
N ALA A 53 15.71 41.92 13.50
CA ALA A 53 17.02 41.82 12.85
C ALA A 53 17.93 40.76 13.52
N GLU A 54 17.89 40.68 14.86
CA GLU A 54 18.64 39.67 15.64
C GLU A 54 18.14 38.26 15.34
N GLN A 55 16.82 38.05 15.26
CA GLN A 55 16.24 36.75 14.92
C GLN A 55 16.58 36.33 13.49
N LYS A 56 16.61 37.27 12.54
CA LYS A 56 17.02 37.00 11.16
C LYS A 56 18.51 36.64 11.08
N ALA A 57 19.37 37.38 11.77
CA ALA A 57 20.80 37.07 11.86
C ALA A 57 21.04 35.68 12.49
N LEU A 58 20.37 35.38 13.61
CA LEU A 58 20.45 34.09 14.27
C LEU A 58 19.91 32.95 13.39
N PHE A 59 18.86 33.20 12.61
CA PHE A 59 18.39 32.23 11.63
C PHE A 59 19.46 31.94 10.58
N THR A 60 20.04 32.97 9.97
CA THR A 60 21.10 32.81 8.95
C THR A 60 22.28 32.02 9.50
N GLU A 61 22.79 32.39 10.68
CA GLU A 61 23.88 31.66 11.34
C GLU A 61 23.56 30.17 11.51
N ARG A 62 22.37 29.87 12.05
CA ARG A 62 21.94 28.48 12.29
C ARG A 62 21.62 27.73 11.00
N PHE A 63 21.12 28.41 9.98
CA PHE A 63 20.85 27.87 8.65
C PHE A 63 22.15 27.46 7.97
N ASP A 64 23.17 28.32 8.03
CA ASP A 64 24.49 28.05 7.46
C ASP A 64 25.18 26.90 8.21
N ALA A 65 25.12 26.88 9.54
CA ALA A 65 25.65 25.79 10.36
C ALA A 65 24.95 24.45 10.07
N ALA A 66 23.62 24.44 9.96
CA ALA A 66 22.85 23.25 9.59
C ALA A 66 23.21 22.76 8.17
N THR A 67 23.30 23.68 7.21
CA THR A 67 23.67 23.37 5.82
C THR A 67 25.07 22.77 5.74
N ALA A 68 26.05 23.35 6.46
CA ALA A 68 27.41 22.83 6.53
C ALA A 68 27.45 21.42 7.16
N ALA A 69 26.71 21.19 8.25
CA ALA A 69 26.65 19.89 8.90
C ALA A 69 26.05 18.79 8.00
N ILE A 70 25.00 19.09 7.23
CA ILE A 70 24.40 18.16 6.27
C ILE A 70 25.40 17.82 5.16
N LYS A 71 26.09 18.82 4.60
CA LYS A 71 27.12 18.60 3.57
C LYS A 71 28.26 17.71 4.07
N GLN A 72 28.79 17.99 5.26
CA GLN A 72 29.83 17.15 5.88
C GLN A 72 29.33 15.72 6.14
N HIS A 73 28.08 15.56 6.55
CA HIS A 73 27.51 14.23 6.74
C HIS A 73 27.32 13.48 5.42
N LEU A 74 26.92 14.17 4.34
CA LEU A 74 26.85 13.60 2.99
C LEU A 74 28.23 13.14 2.50
N GLU A 75 29.26 13.96 2.67
CA GLU A 75 30.64 13.57 2.34
C GLU A 75 31.06 12.30 3.09
N TRP A 76 30.74 12.22 4.39
CA TRP A 76 31.00 11.03 5.20
C TRP A 76 30.21 9.81 4.71
N LEU A 77 28.92 9.96 4.37
CA LEU A 77 28.11 8.87 3.84
C LEU A 77 28.61 8.38 2.48
N THR A 78 29.01 9.29 1.58
CA THR A 78 29.57 8.91 0.26
C THR A 78 30.90 8.17 0.43
N ALA A 79 31.75 8.60 1.37
CA ALA A 79 32.97 7.86 1.70
C ALA A 79 32.68 6.48 2.32
N LEU A 80 31.59 6.35 3.08
CA LEU A 80 31.13 5.08 3.64
C LEU A 80 30.59 4.14 2.56
N GLU A 81 29.74 4.64 1.67
CA GLU A 81 29.21 3.89 0.52
C GLU A 81 30.35 3.31 -0.33
N ALA A 82 31.37 4.11 -0.66
CA ALA A 82 32.53 3.65 -1.41
C ALA A 82 33.23 2.47 -0.72
N LYS A 83 33.40 2.52 0.61
CA LYS A 83 33.99 1.42 1.39
C LYS A 83 33.12 0.18 1.41
N LEU A 84 31.80 0.32 1.50
CA LEU A 84 30.85 -0.80 1.51
C LEU A 84 30.78 -1.48 0.13
N THR A 85 30.85 -0.70 -0.95
CA THR A 85 30.92 -1.24 -2.32
C THR A 85 32.19 -2.05 -2.56
N GLU A 86 33.32 -1.62 -2.00
CA GLU A 86 34.60 -2.33 -2.14
C GLU A 86 34.72 -3.56 -1.23
N ASN A 87 34.34 -3.42 0.04
CA ASN A 87 34.61 -4.43 1.08
C ASN A 87 33.38 -5.29 1.45
N GLY A 88 32.20 -4.97 0.93
CA GLY A 88 30.92 -5.50 1.39
C GLY A 88 30.37 -4.73 2.60
N GLY A 89 29.05 -4.61 2.67
CA GLY A 89 28.32 -4.18 3.86
C GLY A 89 27.58 -5.33 4.52
N ARG A 90 26.96 -5.07 5.68
CA ARG A 90 26.04 -6.03 6.30
C ARG A 90 24.91 -6.36 5.32
N ASP A 91 24.52 -7.63 5.27
CA ASP A 91 23.36 -8.04 4.46
C ASP A 91 22.09 -7.28 4.94
N PHE A 92 21.26 -6.87 3.99
CA PHE A 92 19.97 -6.24 4.27
C PHE A 92 18.91 -7.23 4.73
N ARG A 93 19.15 -8.53 4.55
CA ARG A 93 18.30 -9.61 5.05
C ARG A 93 18.44 -9.74 6.57
N ILE A 94 17.32 -9.63 7.27
CA ILE A 94 17.32 -9.65 8.74
C ILE A 94 17.30 -11.07 9.35
N GLY A 95 17.01 -12.10 8.55
CA GLY A 95 16.94 -13.48 9.00
C GLY A 95 15.67 -13.82 9.78
N GLU A 96 15.43 -15.12 9.98
CA GLU A 96 14.17 -15.66 10.52
C GLU A 96 13.79 -15.10 11.90
N THR A 97 14.72 -15.11 12.86
CA THR A 97 14.44 -14.69 14.24
C THR A 97 13.96 -13.25 14.32
N LEU A 98 14.70 -12.31 13.72
CA LEU A 98 14.32 -10.89 13.74
C LEU A 98 13.05 -10.65 12.90
N TYR A 99 12.85 -11.40 11.83
CA TYR A 99 11.66 -11.27 11.01
C TYR A 99 10.40 -11.70 11.77
N GLU A 100 10.41 -12.86 12.44
CA GLU A 100 9.28 -13.32 13.24
C GLU A 100 8.99 -12.40 14.43
N GLU A 101 10.01 -11.90 15.12
CA GLU A 101 9.85 -10.92 16.19
C GLU A 101 9.23 -9.61 15.68
N LYS A 102 9.77 -9.05 14.60
CA LYS A 102 9.24 -7.82 13.99
C LYS A 102 7.81 -8.03 13.45
N PHE A 103 7.53 -9.19 12.87
CA PHE A 103 6.18 -9.57 12.43
C PHE A 103 5.19 -9.60 13.60
N ALA A 104 5.58 -10.18 14.73
CA ALA A 104 4.75 -10.21 15.93
C ALA A 104 4.47 -8.81 16.49
N PHE A 105 5.43 -7.89 16.44
CA PHE A 105 5.25 -6.50 16.89
C PHE A 105 4.40 -5.67 15.93
N ASP A 106 4.68 -5.73 14.62
CA ASP A 106 4.08 -4.82 13.64
C ASP A 106 2.69 -5.30 13.19
N ILE A 107 2.56 -6.60 12.90
CA ILE A 107 1.31 -7.16 12.39
C ILE A 107 0.39 -7.54 13.55
N GLN A 108 0.96 -8.05 14.65
CA GLN A 108 0.22 -8.57 15.80
C GLN A 108 -0.79 -9.65 15.39
N SER A 109 -0.43 -10.48 14.42
CA SER A 109 -1.27 -11.55 13.89
C SER A 109 -1.53 -12.65 14.93
N GLY A 110 -2.56 -13.47 14.68
CA GLY A 110 -2.84 -14.73 15.36
C GLY A 110 -2.04 -15.93 14.83
N MET A 111 -1.20 -15.72 13.80
CA MET A 111 -0.31 -16.73 13.21
C MET A 111 1.14 -16.22 13.16
N THR A 112 2.11 -17.09 12.90
CA THR A 112 3.51 -16.71 12.64
C THR A 112 3.69 -16.24 11.19
N ALA A 113 4.80 -15.57 10.89
CA ALA A 113 5.12 -15.19 9.52
C ALA A 113 5.29 -16.42 8.61
N LYS A 114 5.92 -17.50 9.10
CA LYS A 114 6.04 -18.76 8.36
C LYS A 114 4.67 -19.35 7.99
N GLN A 115 3.72 -19.35 8.92
CA GLN A 115 2.36 -19.84 8.66
C GLN A 115 1.66 -18.98 7.61
N LEU A 116 1.82 -17.66 7.67
CA LEU A 116 1.28 -16.75 6.67
C LEU A 116 1.92 -16.98 5.29
N TYR A 117 3.24 -17.19 5.23
CA TYR A 117 3.96 -17.51 4.00
C TYR A 117 3.46 -18.80 3.35
N ASP A 118 3.32 -19.89 4.12
CA ASP A 118 2.82 -21.16 3.59
C ASP A 118 1.40 -21.03 3.03
N LYS A 119 0.59 -20.23 3.73
CA LYS A 119 -0.76 -19.90 3.29
C LYS A 119 -0.76 -19.08 2.00
N ALA A 120 0.13 -18.10 1.86
CA ALA A 120 0.28 -17.29 0.66
C ALA A 120 0.67 -18.15 -0.55
N VAL A 121 1.61 -19.09 -0.37
CA VAL A 121 2.01 -20.03 -1.44
C VAL A 121 0.83 -20.88 -1.90
N ALA A 122 0.02 -21.40 -0.97
CA ALA A 122 -1.16 -22.18 -1.29
C ALA A 122 -2.23 -21.34 -2.03
N ASP A 123 -2.52 -20.13 -1.54
CA ASP A 123 -3.49 -19.22 -2.16
C ASP A 123 -3.03 -18.77 -3.56
N LYS A 124 -1.73 -18.53 -3.79
CA LYS A 124 -1.18 -18.21 -5.11
C LYS A 124 -1.57 -19.29 -6.13
N ASN A 125 -1.31 -20.54 -5.79
CA ASN A 125 -1.59 -21.69 -6.66
C ASN A 125 -3.10 -21.83 -6.91
N HIS A 126 -3.94 -21.65 -5.87
CA HIS A 126 -5.39 -21.69 -6.02
C HIS A 126 -5.90 -20.57 -6.95
N VAL A 127 -5.45 -19.33 -6.75
CA VAL A 127 -5.84 -18.19 -7.57
C VAL A 127 -5.44 -18.41 -9.04
N GLN A 128 -4.22 -18.90 -9.30
CA GLN A 128 -3.77 -19.22 -10.66
C GLN A 128 -4.65 -20.28 -11.34
N GLN A 129 -5.11 -21.30 -10.60
CA GLN A 129 -6.04 -22.31 -11.13
C GLN A 129 -7.41 -21.71 -11.48
N GLU A 130 -7.94 -20.80 -10.66
CA GLU A 130 -9.20 -20.10 -10.98
C GLU A 130 -9.03 -19.19 -12.21
N MET A 131 -7.89 -18.51 -12.34
CA MET A 131 -7.56 -17.70 -13.51
C MET A 131 -7.47 -18.55 -14.78
N ALA A 132 -6.88 -19.74 -14.72
CA ALA A 132 -6.82 -20.66 -15.85
C ALA A 132 -8.22 -21.06 -16.34
N LYS A 133 -9.11 -21.45 -15.41
CA LYS A 133 -10.52 -21.80 -15.73
C LYS A 133 -11.27 -20.66 -16.42
N ILE A 134 -11.11 -19.43 -15.91
CA ILE A 134 -11.74 -18.25 -16.52
C ILE A 134 -11.16 -18.01 -17.91
N THR A 135 -9.83 -18.06 -18.03
CA THR A 135 -9.12 -17.87 -19.31
C THR A 135 -9.62 -18.86 -20.36
N ASP A 136 -9.78 -20.13 -20.00
CA ASP A 136 -10.32 -21.16 -20.89
C ASP A 136 -11.73 -20.83 -21.38
N THR A 137 -12.54 -20.26 -20.50
CA THR A 137 -13.95 -19.94 -20.79
C THR A 137 -14.10 -18.76 -21.73
N ILE A 138 -13.24 -17.74 -21.61
CA ILE A 138 -13.38 -16.48 -22.36
C ILE A 138 -12.31 -16.24 -23.42
N TRP A 139 -11.38 -17.18 -23.65
CA TRP A 139 -10.29 -17.03 -24.62
C TRP A 139 -10.79 -16.62 -26.01
N SER A 140 -11.70 -17.43 -26.59
CA SER A 140 -12.22 -17.23 -27.94
C SER A 140 -13.11 -15.99 -28.10
N LYS A 141 -13.49 -15.33 -26.99
CA LYS A 141 -14.20 -14.05 -27.03
C LYS A 141 -13.26 -12.89 -27.41
N TYR A 142 -11.95 -13.03 -27.14
CA TYR A 142 -10.98 -11.94 -27.26
C TYR A 142 -9.80 -12.24 -28.19
N ILE A 143 -9.43 -13.52 -28.36
CA ILE A 143 -8.25 -13.93 -29.10
C ILE A 143 -8.63 -15.03 -30.09
N ASP A 144 -8.47 -14.75 -31.38
CA ASP A 144 -8.83 -15.67 -32.48
C ASP A 144 -7.81 -16.79 -32.72
N THR A 145 -6.60 -16.66 -32.17
CA THR A 145 -5.55 -17.68 -32.29
C THR A 145 -5.75 -18.80 -31.28
N PRO A 146 -5.23 -20.02 -31.52
CA PRO A 146 -5.27 -21.09 -30.53
C PRO A 146 -4.66 -20.66 -29.19
N LYS A 147 -5.31 -21.06 -28.09
CA LYS A 147 -4.80 -20.84 -26.73
C LYS A 147 -3.49 -21.60 -26.54
N PRO A 148 -2.44 -20.98 -25.96
CA PRO A 148 -1.24 -21.70 -25.57
C PRO A 148 -1.53 -22.85 -24.58
N ASP A 149 -0.72 -23.91 -24.66
CA ASP A 149 -0.78 -25.02 -23.70
C ASP A 149 -0.26 -24.60 -22.31
N ASP A 150 0.67 -23.64 -22.24
CA ASP A 150 1.10 -23.04 -20.98
C ASP A 150 0.02 -22.08 -20.46
N GLU A 151 -0.64 -22.48 -19.37
CA GLU A 151 -1.70 -21.72 -18.72
C GLU A 151 -1.26 -20.30 -18.32
N ARG A 152 -0.02 -20.11 -17.83
CA ARG A 152 0.47 -18.77 -17.45
C ARG A 152 0.63 -17.87 -18.66
N GLN A 153 1.11 -18.44 -19.78
CA GLN A 153 1.21 -17.69 -21.02
C GLN A 153 -0.17 -17.29 -21.54
N ALA A 154 -1.14 -18.20 -21.49
CA ALA A 154 -2.53 -17.91 -21.87
C ALA A 154 -3.13 -16.81 -20.98
N ILE A 155 -3.02 -16.95 -19.65
CA ILE A 155 -3.51 -15.96 -18.69
C ILE A 155 -2.89 -14.58 -18.97
N ARG A 156 -1.57 -14.51 -19.16
CA ARG A 156 -0.85 -13.27 -19.45
C ARG A 156 -1.36 -12.60 -20.74
N GLN A 157 -1.47 -13.35 -21.83
CA GLN A 157 -1.93 -12.81 -23.11
C GLN A 157 -3.36 -12.25 -23.01
N LEU A 158 -4.26 -12.98 -22.33
CA LEU A 158 -5.62 -12.51 -22.14
C LEU A 158 -5.68 -11.25 -21.26
N ILE A 159 -4.92 -11.20 -20.16
CA ILE A 159 -4.80 -10.00 -19.31
C ILE A 159 -4.27 -8.81 -20.12
N ASP A 160 -3.25 -9.01 -20.95
CA ASP A 160 -2.66 -7.95 -21.77
C ASP A 160 -3.68 -7.38 -22.77
N VAL A 161 -4.54 -8.22 -23.36
CA VAL A 161 -5.65 -7.79 -24.22
C VAL A 161 -6.71 -7.04 -23.43
N LEU A 162 -7.19 -7.59 -22.31
CA LEU A 162 -8.20 -6.94 -21.46
C LEU A 162 -7.71 -5.58 -20.96
N SER A 163 -6.44 -5.47 -20.57
CA SER A 163 -5.87 -4.24 -20.01
C SER A 163 -5.88 -3.05 -20.98
N THR A 164 -6.04 -3.28 -22.29
CA THR A 164 -6.23 -2.20 -23.28
C THR A 164 -7.57 -1.47 -23.14
N LYS A 165 -8.55 -2.08 -22.46
CA LYS A 165 -9.83 -1.43 -22.15
C LYS A 165 -9.68 -0.60 -20.89
N HIS A 166 -9.44 0.70 -21.04
CA HIS A 166 -9.34 1.65 -19.94
C HIS A 166 -10.06 2.97 -20.27
N VAL A 167 -10.24 3.80 -19.25
CA VAL A 167 -10.72 5.17 -19.43
C VAL A 167 -9.68 5.99 -20.18
N ASN A 168 -10.12 7.00 -20.94
CA ASN A 168 -9.18 7.96 -21.52
C ASN A 168 -8.45 8.74 -20.42
N ARG A 169 -7.19 9.11 -20.70
CA ARG A 169 -6.29 9.82 -19.78
C ARG A 169 -6.93 11.07 -19.16
N GLU A 170 -7.56 11.91 -19.98
CA GLU A 170 -8.20 13.16 -19.57
C GLU A 170 -9.41 12.97 -18.66
N ASN A 171 -10.00 11.77 -18.66
CA ASN A 171 -11.22 11.44 -17.92
C ASN A 171 -10.95 10.62 -16.66
N PHE A 172 -9.69 10.29 -16.33
CA PHE A 172 -9.35 9.41 -15.20
C PHE A 172 -9.99 9.84 -13.88
N VAL A 173 -9.80 11.10 -13.48
CA VAL A 173 -10.36 11.65 -12.23
C VAL A 173 -11.89 11.75 -12.30
N ALA A 174 -12.45 12.04 -13.48
CA ALA A 174 -13.89 12.14 -13.68
C ALA A 174 -14.58 10.77 -13.56
N GLU A 175 -13.95 9.71 -14.07
CA GLU A 175 -14.43 8.34 -13.94
C GLU A 175 -14.43 7.88 -12.48
N VAL A 176 -13.38 8.21 -11.71
CA VAL A 176 -13.38 7.95 -10.26
C VAL A 176 -14.56 8.65 -9.57
N ARG A 177 -14.79 9.94 -9.85
CA ARG A 177 -15.94 10.69 -9.29
C ARG A 177 -17.28 10.03 -9.62
N LYS A 178 -17.42 9.46 -10.82
CA LYS A 178 -18.64 8.77 -11.26
C LYS A 178 -18.84 7.43 -10.55
N GLN A 179 -17.77 6.67 -10.31
CA GLN A 179 -17.86 5.33 -9.68
C GLN A 179 -18.22 5.39 -8.19
N ILE A 180 -17.84 6.44 -7.45
CA ILE A 180 -18.12 6.52 -6.00
C ILE A 180 -19.63 6.40 -5.69
N PRO A 181 -20.56 7.16 -6.32
CA PRO A 181 -22.00 6.97 -6.13
C PRO A 181 -22.51 5.58 -6.53
N GLU A 182 -21.92 4.93 -7.54
CA GLU A 182 -22.30 3.58 -7.98
C GLU A 182 -21.96 2.54 -6.91
N LEU A 183 -20.78 2.65 -6.29
CA LEU A 183 -20.35 1.83 -5.16
C LEU A 183 -21.25 2.04 -3.93
N ILE A 184 -21.57 3.30 -3.59
CA ILE A 184 -22.50 3.63 -2.50
C ILE A 184 -23.86 2.98 -2.73
N LYS A 185 -24.39 3.09 -3.96
CA LYS A 185 -25.66 2.47 -4.33
C LYS A 185 -25.62 0.96 -4.16
N PHE A 186 -24.58 0.31 -4.67
CA PHE A 186 -24.44 -1.15 -4.55
C PHE A 186 -24.37 -1.61 -3.10
N VAL A 187 -23.54 -0.97 -2.27
CA VAL A 187 -23.40 -1.28 -0.84
C VAL A 187 -24.73 -1.15 -0.10
N ASN A 188 -25.50 -0.10 -0.41
CA ASN A 188 -26.82 0.11 0.17
C ASN A 188 -27.85 -0.92 -0.31
N ASP A 189 -27.93 -1.18 -1.62
CA ASP A 189 -28.87 -2.15 -2.20
C ASP A 189 -28.63 -3.57 -1.65
N LYS A 190 -27.36 -3.94 -1.49
CA LYS A 190 -26.93 -5.25 -0.95
C LYS A 190 -26.87 -5.29 0.57
N GLN A 191 -27.15 -4.17 1.25
CA GLN A 191 -27.12 -4.06 2.71
C GLN A 191 -25.78 -4.52 3.31
N LEU A 192 -24.64 -4.14 2.71
CA LEU A 192 -23.33 -4.66 3.14
C LEU A 192 -22.80 -3.95 4.38
N VAL A 193 -23.00 -2.64 4.50
CA VAL A 193 -22.61 -1.83 5.66
C VAL A 193 -23.37 -0.52 5.61
N THR A 194 -23.74 0.05 6.77
CA THR A 194 -24.40 1.36 6.80
C THR A 194 -23.43 2.49 6.42
N LEU A 195 -23.77 3.27 5.41
CA LEU A 195 -23.05 4.46 4.98
C LEU A 195 -23.80 5.72 5.42
N ASP A 196 -23.12 6.68 6.04
CA ASP A 196 -23.71 7.94 6.49
C ASP A 196 -23.82 8.93 5.31
N PRO A 197 -25.04 9.25 4.82
CA PRO A 197 -25.21 10.16 3.69
C PRO A 197 -24.78 11.62 4.01
N ASN A 198 -24.63 11.97 5.29
CA ASN A 198 -24.16 13.29 5.72
C ASN A 198 -22.63 13.43 5.70
N LYS A 199 -21.91 12.34 5.38
CA LYS A 199 -20.45 12.33 5.19
C LYS A 199 -20.11 11.91 3.75
N PRO A 200 -20.44 12.74 2.73
CA PRO A 200 -20.07 12.43 1.36
C PRO A 200 -18.56 12.52 1.18
N LEU A 201 -17.96 11.49 0.59
CA LEU A 201 -16.55 11.50 0.23
C LEU A 201 -16.29 12.53 -0.87
N ILE A 202 -15.31 13.41 -0.66
CA ILE A 202 -14.89 14.40 -1.65
C ILE A 202 -13.69 13.87 -2.42
N VAL A 203 -13.91 13.61 -3.71
CA VAL A 203 -12.84 13.26 -4.65
C VAL A 203 -12.20 14.52 -5.21
N ARG A 204 -10.90 14.69 -5.01
CA ARG A 204 -10.13 15.82 -5.54
C ARG A 204 -8.87 15.35 -6.25
N GLU A 205 -8.34 16.22 -7.09
CA GLU A 205 -7.01 16.02 -7.65
C GLU A 205 -5.95 16.11 -6.55
N THR A 206 -4.97 15.22 -6.59
CA THR A 206 -3.86 15.23 -5.63
C THR A 206 -3.12 16.57 -5.73
N PRO A 207 -3.01 17.34 -4.62
CA PRO A 207 -2.25 18.58 -4.61
C PRO A 207 -0.81 18.34 -5.05
N GLU A 208 -0.21 19.26 -5.83
CA GLU A 208 1.13 19.06 -6.43
C GLU A 208 2.20 18.66 -5.41
N TYR A 209 2.23 19.30 -4.24
CA TYR A 209 3.18 18.99 -3.18
C TYR A 209 2.97 17.61 -2.51
N MET A 210 1.82 16.96 -2.74
CA MET A 210 1.49 15.61 -2.29
C MET A 210 1.63 14.56 -3.39
N ARG A 211 1.86 14.97 -4.65
CA ARG A 211 2.06 14.02 -5.74
C ARG A 211 3.36 13.26 -5.49
N GLY A 212 3.29 11.94 -5.57
CA GLY A 212 4.39 11.04 -5.26
C GLY A 212 4.14 9.66 -5.86
N PHE A 213 4.55 8.60 -5.17
CA PHE A 213 4.40 7.24 -5.69
C PHE A 213 2.94 6.75 -5.71
N ALA A 214 2.09 7.20 -4.78
CA ALA A 214 0.69 6.79 -4.72
C ALA A 214 -0.15 7.57 -5.76
N GLY A 215 -0.82 6.84 -6.65
CA GLY A 215 -1.70 7.43 -7.66
C GLY A 215 -3.11 7.78 -7.15
N ALA A 216 -3.60 7.06 -6.13
CA ALA A 216 -4.84 7.38 -5.44
C ALA A 216 -4.69 7.04 -3.95
N SER A 217 -5.28 7.83 -3.05
CA SER A 217 -5.25 7.55 -1.59
C SER A 217 -6.28 8.35 -0.80
N ILE A 218 -6.73 7.80 0.32
CA ILE A 218 -7.45 8.57 1.34
C ILE A 218 -6.50 9.46 2.14
N SER A 219 -6.83 10.75 2.21
CA SER A 219 -6.19 11.72 3.10
C SER A 219 -7.18 12.16 4.16
N ALA A 220 -6.86 11.82 5.40
CA ALA A 220 -7.68 12.08 6.57
C ALA A 220 -6.95 13.00 7.56
N PRO A 221 -7.70 13.81 8.34
CA PRO A 221 -7.10 14.61 9.41
C PRO A 221 -6.50 13.71 10.50
N GLY A 222 -5.38 14.15 11.05
CA GLY A 222 -4.79 13.52 12.23
C GLY A 222 -5.64 13.74 13.50
N PRO A 223 -5.36 13.03 14.60
CA PRO A 223 -6.21 13.06 15.80
C PRO A 223 -6.35 14.45 16.46
N TYR A 224 -5.40 15.36 16.20
CA TYR A 224 -5.39 16.73 16.73
C TYR A 224 -6.05 17.76 15.79
N ASP A 225 -6.33 17.40 14.54
CA ASP A 225 -7.01 18.28 13.59
C ASP A 225 -8.52 18.01 13.61
N LYS A 226 -9.24 18.76 14.44
CA LYS A 226 -10.70 18.60 14.61
C LYS A 226 -11.53 19.24 13.49
N GLY A 227 -10.92 20.10 12.67
CA GLY A 227 -11.60 20.83 11.59
C GLY A 227 -11.26 20.34 10.19
N GLY A 228 -10.25 19.47 10.07
CA GLY A 228 -9.83 18.89 8.80
C GLY A 228 -10.89 17.98 8.19
N ASN A 229 -10.89 17.96 6.86
CA ASN A 229 -11.82 17.17 6.06
C ASN A 229 -11.12 15.96 5.46
N THR A 230 -11.87 14.90 5.15
CA THR A 230 -11.34 13.70 4.50
C THR A 230 -11.53 13.80 2.99
N TYR A 231 -10.46 13.54 2.24
CA TYR A 231 -10.44 13.59 0.79
C TYR A 231 -9.99 12.25 0.20
N TYR A 232 -10.57 11.88 -0.93
CA TYR A 232 -9.96 10.91 -1.82
C TYR A 232 -9.12 11.66 -2.85
N ASN A 233 -7.80 11.60 -2.68
CA ASN A 233 -6.86 12.21 -3.60
C ASN A 233 -6.65 11.26 -4.78
N VAL A 234 -6.85 11.77 -6.00
CA VAL A 234 -6.60 11.05 -7.25
C VAL A 234 -5.64 11.88 -8.08
N SER A 235 -4.46 11.34 -8.38
CA SER A 235 -3.45 12.06 -9.13
C SER A 235 -3.86 12.11 -10.61
N PRO A 236 -3.99 13.31 -11.21
CA PRO A 236 -4.15 13.40 -12.66
C PRO A 236 -2.89 12.87 -13.34
N LEU A 237 -3.04 12.40 -14.57
CA LEU A 237 -1.92 11.84 -15.35
C LEU A 237 -1.25 12.92 -16.22
N ASP A 238 -1.37 14.20 -15.87
CA ASP A 238 -0.91 15.36 -16.66
C ASP A 238 0.62 15.45 -16.74
N SER A 239 1.33 15.04 -15.69
CA SER A 239 2.79 15.09 -15.60
C SER A 239 3.51 13.88 -16.20
N MET A 240 2.78 12.85 -16.65
CA MET A 240 3.35 11.63 -17.24
C MET A 240 3.60 11.79 -18.74
N SER A 241 4.59 11.08 -19.30
CA SER A 241 4.68 10.91 -20.75
C SER A 241 3.47 10.12 -21.27
N ASP A 242 3.22 10.16 -22.59
CA ASP A 242 2.11 9.41 -23.18
C ASP A 242 2.28 7.90 -22.94
N GLU A 243 3.51 7.37 -23.05
CA GLU A 243 3.81 5.96 -22.80
C GLU A 243 3.62 5.59 -21.32
N SER A 244 4.04 6.47 -20.42
CA SER A 244 3.89 6.25 -18.98
C SER A 244 2.42 6.31 -18.56
N ALA A 245 1.65 7.24 -19.12
CA ALA A 245 0.23 7.37 -18.86
C ALA A 245 -0.56 6.17 -19.41
N GLU A 246 -0.24 5.70 -20.62
CA GLU A 246 -0.83 4.48 -21.20
C GLU A 246 -0.51 3.25 -20.34
N SER A 247 0.75 3.09 -19.91
CA SER A 247 1.15 2.01 -19.02
C SER A 247 0.36 2.04 -17.70
N TYR A 248 0.22 3.23 -17.11
CA TYR A 248 -0.59 3.43 -15.90
C TYR A 248 -2.06 3.07 -16.13
N LEU A 249 -2.68 3.52 -17.23
CA LEU A 249 -4.08 3.23 -17.54
C LEU A 249 -4.33 1.74 -17.84
N ARG A 250 -3.35 1.02 -18.39
CA ARG A 250 -3.44 -0.45 -18.53
C ARG A 250 -3.39 -1.16 -17.20
N GLU A 251 -2.60 -0.68 -16.24
CA GLU A 251 -2.58 -1.24 -14.90
C GLU A 251 -3.90 -0.93 -14.16
N TYR A 252 -4.38 0.30 -14.24
CA TYR A 252 -5.66 0.76 -13.68
C TYR A 252 -6.76 0.78 -14.75
N ASN A 253 -6.88 -0.33 -15.47
CA ASN A 253 -7.86 -0.51 -16.55
C ASN A 253 -9.30 -0.52 -16.03
N HIS A 254 -10.26 -0.73 -16.94
CA HIS A 254 -11.69 -0.69 -16.67
C HIS A 254 -12.13 -1.46 -15.42
N TRP A 255 -11.56 -2.64 -15.16
CA TRP A 255 -11.90 -3.46 -13.99
C TRP A 255 -11.09 -3.05 -12.77
N ILE A 256 -9.77 -2.88 -12.92
CA ILE A 256 -8.88 -2.58 -11.79
C ILE A 256 -9.19 -1.22 -11.16
N LEU A 257 -9.60 -0.22 -11.94
CA LEU A 257 -10.00 1.09 -11.40
C LEU A 257 -11.19 0.97 -10.44
N GLN A 258 -12.14 0.07 -10.71
CA GLN A 258 -13.27 -0.20 -9.83
C GLN A 258 -12.82 -0.90 -8.54
N VAL A 259 -11.94 -1.89 -8.65
CA VAL A 259 -11.35 -2.58 -7.49
C VAL A 259 -10.55 -1.60 -6.62
N LEU A 260 -9.78 -0.69 -7.23
CA LEU A 260 -9.08 0.38 -6.51
C LEU A 260 -10.05 1.30 -5.77
N ASN A 261 -11.16 1.70 -6.40
CA ASN A 261 -12.15 2.56 -5.75
C ASN A 261 -12.90 1.84 -4.62
N ILE A 262 -13.06 0.51 -4.70
CA ILE A 262 -13.52 -0.31 -3.58
C ILE A 262 -12.50 -0.26 -2.44
N HIS A 263 -11.23 -0.49 -2.74
CA HIS A 263 -10.12 -0.51 -1.78
C HIS A 263 -9.96 0.83 -1.03
N GLU A 264 -9.85 1.93 -1.77
CA GLU A 264 -9.59 3.25 -1.20
C GLU A 264 -10.85 3.86 -0.56
N ALA A 265 -12.01 3.69 -1.18
CA ALA A 265 -13.20 4.43 -0.80
C ALA A 265 -14.29 3.54 -0.18
N ILE A 266 -15.13 2.94 -1.02
CA ILE A 266 -16.40 2.35 -0.58
C ILE A 266 -16.48 0.86 -0.97
N PRO A 267 -16.58 -0.09 -0.02
CA PRO A 267 -16.57 0.07 1.44
C PRO A 267 -15.17 -0.05 2.09
N GLY A 268 -14.07 0.23 1.39
CA GLY A 268 -12.70 0.12 1.89
C GLY A 268 -12.25 1.20 2.89
N HIS A 269 -11.09 1.84 2.65
CA HIS A 269 -10.42 2.70 3.64
C HIS A 269 -11.29 3.85 4.14
N TYR A 270 -11.99 4.58 3.26
CA TYR A 270 -12.85 5.69 3.70
C TYR A 270 -13.94 5.20 4.65
N THR A 271 -14.60 4.10 4.32
CA THR A 271 -15.67 3.54 5.17
C THR A 271 -15.11 3.07 6.51
N GLN A 272 -13.99 2.35 6.50
CA GLN A 272 -13.29 1.93 7.72
C GLN A 272 -12.99 3.13 8.62
N LEU A 273 -12.48 4.21 8.04
CA LEU A 273 -12.12 5.43 8.75
C LEU A 273 -13.34 6.12 9.37
N VAL A 274 -14.47 6.18 8.64
CA VAL A 274 -15.72 6.76 9.17
C VAL A 274 -16.20 5.99 10.41
N PHE A 275 -16.06 4.66 10.42
CA PHE A 275 -16.39 3.83 11.57
C PHE A 275 -15.38 3.96 12.71
N SER A 276 -14.07 3.96 12.41
CA SER A 276 -13.04 4.06 13.45
C SER A 276 -13.13 5.37 14.23
N ASN A 277 -13.57 6.45 13.58
CA ASN A 277 -13.87 7.74 14.22
C ASN A 277 -15.03 7.68 15.24
N GLN A 278 -15.91 6.68 15.17
CA GLN A 278 -17.00 6.48 16.15
C GLN A 278 -16.51 5.82 17.45
N SER A 279 -15.30 5.27 17.43
CA SER A 279 -14.67 4.60 18.58
C SER A 279 -13.41 5.33 19.02
N PRO A 280 -13.53 6.59 19.46
CA PRO A 280 -12.42 7.49 19.65
C PRO A 280 -11.48 6.98 20.74
N SER A 281 -10.20 6.87 20.39
CA SER A 281 -9.11 6.64 21.33
C SER A 281 -7.86 7.25 20.74
N LEU A 282 -7.20 8.14 21.49
CA LEU A 282 -5.95 8.73 21.05
C LEU A 282 -4.89 7.65 20.78
N VAL A 283 -4.89 6.57 21.58
CA VAL A 283 -3.99 5.42 21.39
C VAL A 283 -4.27 4.74 20.04
N LYS A 284 -5.52 4.43 19.71
CA LYS A 284 -5.86 3.79 18.42
C LYS A 284 -5.63 4.70 17.22
N SER A 285 -5.75 6.01 17.39
CA SER A 285 -5.46 6.98 16.32
C SER A 285 -3.97 7.16 16.07
N LEU A 286 -3.12 7.05 17.10
CA LEU A 286 -1.66 7.21 16.98
C LEU A 286 -0.95 5.89 16.66
N PHE A 287 -1.45 4.77 17.17
CA PHE A 287 -0.83 3.45 17.12
C PHE A 287 -1.78 2.41 16.54
N GLY A 288 -2.55 2.80 15.51
CA GLY A 288 -3.46 1.91 14.81
C GLY A 288 -2.71 0.75 14.13
N ASN A 289 -3.36 -0.40 14.02
CA ASN A 289 -2.79 -1.57 13.38
C ASN A 289 -2.95 -1.50 11.85
N GLY A 290 -1.83 -1.35 11.14
CA GLY A 290 -1.82 -1.26 9.67
C GLY A 290 -2.36 -2.51 8.98
N ALA A 291 -2.08 -3.71 9.52
CA ALA A 291 -2.59 -4.95 8.95
C ALA A 291 -4.12 -5.02 8.95
N MET A 292 -4.80 -4.59 10.02
CA MET A 292 -6.27 -4.51 10.03
C MET A 292 -6.80 -3.49 9.02
N ILE A 293 -6.17 -2.32 8.91
CA ILE A 293 -6.61 -1.25 8.00
C ILE A 293 -6.48 -1.70 6.53
N GLU A 294 -5.31 -2.19 6.14
CA GLU A 294 -5.02 -2.68 4.79
C GLU A 294 -5.79 -3.96 4.48
N GLY A 295 -5.83 -4.88 5.44
CA GLY A 295 -6.57 -6.13 5.34
C GLY A 295 -8.06 -5.92 5.14
N TRP A 296 -8.66 -4.92 5.80
CA TRP A 296 -10.06 -4.56 5.57
C TRP A 296 -10.29 -4.12 4.12
N ALA A 297 -9.46 -3.23 3.59
CA ALA A 297 -9.60 -2.76 2.21
C ALA A 297 -9.50 -3.93 1.23
N VAL A 298 -8.49 -4.79 1.35
CA VAL A 298 -8.34 -5.99 0.50
C VAL A 298 -9.51 -6.97 0.69
N TYR A 299 -9.99 -7.16 1.91
CA TYR A 299 -11.18 -7.99 2.19
C TYR A 299 -12.42 -7.49 1.45
N THR A 300 -12.64 -6.17 1.43
CA THR A 300 -13.81 -5.59 0.77
C THR A 300 -13.81 -5.76 -0.74
N GLU A 301 -12.63 -5.80 -1.38
CA GLU A 301 -12.50 -6.13 -2.80
C GLU A 301 -13.14 -7.48 -3.08
N ARG A 302 -12.69 -8.53 -2.36
CA ARG A 302 -13.22 -9.89 -2.52
C ARG A 302 -14.71 -9.96 -2.21
N MET A 303 -15.11 -9.40 -1.07
CA MET A 303 -16.49 -9.45 -0.57
C MET A 303 -17.47 -8.80 -1.54
N MET A 304 -17.12 -7.65 -2.12
CA MET A 304 -17.98 -6.97 -3.11
C MET A 304 -18.25 -7.86 -4.34
N LEU A 305 -17.22 -8.52 -4.87
CA LEU A 305 -17.38 -9.46 -5.98
C LEU A 305 -18.24 -10.68 -5.58
N GLU A 306 -18.04 -11.25 -4.39
CA GLU A 306 -18.84 -12.37 -3.86
C GLU A 306 -20.33 -12.02 -3.74
N GLU A 307 -20.64 -10.77 -3.38
CA GLU A 307 -22.00 -10.25 -3.27
C GLU A 307 -22.60 -9.81 -4.62
N GLY A 308 -21.87 -10.04 -5.72
CA GLY A 308 -22.33 -9.86 -7.09
C GLY A 308 -22.01 -8.50 -7.71
N TYR A 309 -21.03 -7.77 -7.19
CA TYR A 309 -20.51 -6.58 -7.87
C TYR A 309 -19.94 -6.98 -9.23
N GLY A 310 -20.28 -6.23 -10.29
CA GLY A 310 -19.96 -6.62 -11.67
C GLY A 310 -20.74 -7.85 -12.16
N ASN A 311 -21.79 -8.29 -11.46
CA ASN A 311 -22.67 -9.39 -11.86
C ASN A 311 -21.94 -10.69 -12.22
N PHE A 312 -20.90 -11.02 -11.44
CA PHE A 312 -20.05 -12.20 -11.66
C PHE A 312 -19.39 -12.26 -13.06
N GLU A 313 -19.15 -11.10 -13.68
CA GLU A 313 -18.45 -11.01 -14.97
C GLU A 313 -17.07 -11.72 -14.89
N PRO A 314 -16.78 -12.70 -15.77
CA PRO A 314 -15.51 -13.43 -15.73
C PRO A 314 -14.28 -12.51 -15.86
N GLU A 315 -14.36 -11.47 -16.66
CA GLU A 315 -13.31 -10.47 -16.85
C GLU A 315 -13.00 -9.72 -15.54
N MET A 316 -14.05 -9.32 -14.80
CA MET A 316 -13.88 -8.68 -13.49
C MET A 316 -13.17 -9.61 -12.50
N TRP A 317 -13.55 -10.89 -12.47
CA TRP A 317 -12.91 -11.88 -11.60
C TRP A 317 -11.46 -12.17 -11.99
N LEU A 318 -11.16 -12.31 -13.29
CA LEU A 318 -9.79 -12.52 -13.77
C LEU A 318 -8.88 -11.34 -13.39
N MET A 319 -9.34 -10.11 -13.59
CA MET A 319 -8.59 -8.91 -13.25
C MET A 319 -8.46 -8.73 -11.73
N TYR A 320 -9.51 -9.01 -10.96
CA TYR A 320 -9.42 -9.09 -9.50
C TYR A 320 -8.39 -10.12 -9.05
N TYR A 321 -8.31 -11.29 -9.68
CA TYR A 321 -7.32 -12.31 -9.31
C TYR A 321 -5.89 -11.87 -9.58
N LYS A 322 -5.59 -11.18 -10.70
CA LYS A 322 -4.29 -10.50 -10.90
C LYS A 322 -4.00 -9.52 -9.76
N TRP A 323 -4.98 -8.69 -9.40
CA TRP A 323 -4.85 -7.72 -8.31
C TRP A 323 -4.56 -8.41 -6.96
N ASN A 324 -5.25 -9.52 -6.68
CA ASN A 324 -5.08 -10.30 -5.46
C ASN A 324 -3.72 -11.01 -5.40
N LEU A 325 -3.21 -11.50 -6.54
CA LEU A 325 -1.86 -12.06 -6.64
C LEU A 325 -0.78 -11.05 -6.24
N ARG A 326 -0.99 -9.74 -6.44
CA ARG A 326 -0.05 -8.73 -5.92
C ARG A 326 0.07 -8.81 -4.40
N VAL A 327 -1.06 -8.89 -3.69
CA VAL A 327 -1.10 -8.95 -2.22
C VAL A 327 -0.48 -10.25 -1.70
N ILE A 328 -0.80 -11.38 -2.35
CA ILE A 328 -0.25 -12.69 -2.02
C ILE A 328 1.27 -12.72 -2.25
N CYS A 329 1.72 -12.32 -3.43
CA CYS A 329 3.14 -12.37 -3.79
C CYS A 329 3.98 -11.35 -3.01
N ASN A 330 3.42 -10.22 -2.55
CA ASN A 330 4.12 -9.33 -1.61
C ASN A 330 4.56 -10.08 -0.34
N THR A 331 3.72 -10.97 0.18
CA THR A 331 4.07 -11.78 1.35
C THR A 331 5.16 -12.81 1.04
N ILE A 332 5.05 -13.48 -0.12
CA ILE A 332 6.03 -14.46 -0.58
C ILE A 332 7.38 -13.79 -0.79
N VAL A 333 7.41 -12.62 -1.42
CA VAL A 333 8.63 -11.84 -1.71
C VAL A 333 9.29 -11.40 -0.41
N ASP A 334 8.56 -10.72 0.48
CA ASP A 334 9.14 -10.16 1.71
C ASP A 334 9.75 -11.27 2.59
N TYR A 335 9.00 -12.36 2.81
CA TYR A 335 9.50 -13.49 3.58
C TYR A 335 10.66 -14.21 2.87
N SER A 336 10.54 -14.47 1.57
CA SER A 336 11.58 -15.20 0.84
C SER A 336 12.89 -14.44 0.73
N ILE A 337 12.85 -13.11 0.59
CA ILE A 337 14.04 -12.28 0.61
C ILE A 337 14.67 -12.32 2.00
N GLN A 338 13.90 -11.98 3.03
CA GLN A 338 14.43 -11.73 4.36
C GLN A 338 14.83 -13.00 5.11
N VAL A 339 14.19 -14.13 4.80
CA VAL A 339 14.38 -15.42 5.50
C VAL A 339 14.98 -16.49 4.60
N ASN A 340 14.49 -16.66 3.37
CA ASN A 340 14.89 -17.77 2.50
C ASN A 340 16.08 -17.43 1.57
N GLY A 341 16.60 -16.20 1.61
CA GLY A 341 17.75 -15.79 0.81
C GLY A 341 17.46 -15.58 -0.68
N MET A 342 16.20 -15.38 -1.07
CA MET A 342 15.81 -15.18 -2.47
C MET A 342 16.54 -13.96 -3.07
N GLY A 343 17.08 -14.13 -4.28
CA GLY A 343 17.81 -13.12 -5.03
C GLY A 343 16.90 -12.23 -5.89
N GLU A 344 17.47 -11.16 -6.44
CA GLU A 344 16.73 -10.20 -7.27
C GLU A 344 16.04 -10.85 -8.46
N GLN A 345 16.76 -11.63 -9.25
CA GLN A 345 16.19 -12.23 -10.47
C GLN A 345 15.04 -13.19 -10.15
N GLU A 346 15.13 -13.96 -9.07
CA GLU A 346 14.04 -14.85 -8.63
C GLU A 346 12.79 -14.06 -8.21
N VAL A 347 12.96 -12.90 -7.58
CA VAL A 347 11.86 -11.98 -7.23
C VAL A 347 11.23 -11.40 -8.47
N ILE A 348 12.03 -10.97 -9.45
CA ILE A 348 11.48 -10.46 -10.70
C ILE A 348 10.72 -11.56 -11.46
N ASP A 349 11.31 -12.75 -11.58
CA ASP A 349 10.67 -13.88 -12.25
C ASP A 349 9.36 -14.27 -11.57
N LEU A 350 9.31 -14.28 -10.23
CA LEU A 350 8.07 -14.50 -9.48
C LEU A 350 7.02 -13.43 -9.80
N LEU A 351 7.38 -12.16 -9.78
CA LEU A 351 6.40 -11.08 -9.96
C LEU A 351 5.91 -10.96 -11.41
N GLU A 352 6.77 -11.18 -12.40
CA GLU A 352 6.39 -11.12 -13.82
C GLU A 352 5.64 -12.38 -14.28
N ASN A 353 6.12 -13.57 -13.91
CA ASN A 353 5.59 -14.83 -14.44
C ASN A 353 4.46 -15.40 -13.59
N GLU A 354 4.48 -15.19 -12.27
CA GLU A 354 3.49 -15.77 -11.36
C GLU A 354 2.42 -14.76 -10.91
N ALA A 355 2.76 -13.46 -10.85
CA ALA A 355 1.82 -12.38 -10.51
C ALA A 355 1.43 -11.47 -11.69
N PHE A 356 1.96 -11.73 -12.90
CA PHE A 356 1.63 -11.02 -14.14
C PHE A 356 1.87 -9.51 -14.06
N GLN A 357 2.90 -9.08 -13.31
CA GLN A 357 3.26 -7.67 -13.19
C GLN A 357 4.20 -7.23 -14.32
N GLN A 358 4.31 -5.91 -14.48
CA GLN A 358 5.29 -5.30 -15.37
C GLN A 358 6.66 -5.20 -14.69
N ARG A 359 7.73 -5.17 -15.48
CA ARG A 359 9.12 -5.12 -15.00
C ARG A 359 9.39 -4.01 -13.97
N ALA A 360 8.96 -2.79 -14.27
CA ALA A 360 9.18 -1.64 -13.39
C ALA A 360 8.52 -1.81 -12.01
N GLU A 361 7.35 -2.44 -11.97
CA GLU A 361 6.64 -2.78 -10.73
C GLU A 361 7.35 -3.85 -9.91
N ALA A 362 7.98 -4.82 -10.60
CA ALA A 362 8.75 -5.88 -9.97
C ALA A 362 10.06 -5.33 -9.36
N GLU A 363 10.79 -4.50 -10.12
CA GLU A 363 12.02 -3.82 -9.64
C GLU A 363 11.73 -2.88 -8.47
N GLY A 364 10.61 -2.15 -8.53
CA GLY A 364 10.14 -1.33 -7.41
C GLY A 364 9.85 -2.14 -6.15
N LYS A 365 9.26 -3.34 -6.28
CA LYS A 365 8.99 -4.25 -5.15
C LYS A 365 10.27 -4.86 -4.58
N TRP A 366 11.21 -5.27 -5.44
CA TRP A 366 12.53 -5.69 -5.00
C TRP A 366 13.19 -4.60 -4.15
N ARG A 367 13.32 -3.38 -4.69
CA ARG A 367 13.91 -2.24 -3.98
C ARG A 367 13.19 -1.93 -2.67
N ARG A 368 11.86 -2.05 -2.63
CA ARG A 368 11.09 -1.87 -1.38
C ARG A 368 11.42 -2.93 -0.34
N ALA A 369 11.56 -4.19 -0.74
CA ALA A 369 11.86 -5.30 0.16
C ALA A 369 13.33 -5.36 0.60
N THR A 370 14.25 -4.66 -0.08
CA THR A 370 15.62 -4.46 0.42
C THR A 370 15.72 -3.33 1.46
N LEU A 371 14.79 -2.38 1.44
CA LEU A 371 14.77 -1.18 2.31
C LEU A 371 13.73 -1.24 3.43
N SER A 372 12.84 -2.23 3.43
CA SER A 372 11.80 -2.41 4.44
C SER A 372 11.55 -3.89 4.67
N GLN A 373 11.03 -4.23 5.85
CA GLN A 373 10.76 -5.62 6.25
C GLN A 373 9.39 -5.68 6.92
N VAL A 374 8.69 -6.81 6.78
CA VAL A 374 7.38 -7.14 7.36
C VAL A 374 6.21 -6.33 6.78
N GLN A 375 6.41 -5.07 6.43
CA GLN A 375 5.34 -4.17 6.02
C GLN A 375 4.59 -4.68 4.77
N LEU A 376 5.29 -5.30 3.81
CA LEU A 376 4.66 -5.87 2.61
C LEU A 376 3.66 -7.01 2.92
N THR A 377 3.83 -7.70 4.05
CA THR A 377 2.91 -8.79 4.47
C THR A 377 1.59 -8.27 5.04
N SER A 378 1.53 -7.00 5.46
CA SER A 378 0.39 -6.44 6.21
C SER A 378 -0.96 -6.57 5.49
N TYR A 379 -0.96 -6.34 4.17
CA TYR A 379 -2.13 -6.46 3.30
C TYR A 379 -2.73 -7.87 3.36
N TYR A 380 -1.91 -8.90 3.13
CA TYR A 380 -2.36 -10.29 3.07
C TYR A 380 -2.67 -10.85 4.47
N ALA A 381 -1.86 -10.49 5.48
CA ALA A 381 -2.07 -10.90 6.86
C ALA A 381 -3.46 -10.49 7.36
N GLY A 382 -3.78 -9.21 7.26
CA GLY A 382 -5.07 -8.70 7.68
C GLY A 382 -6.21 -9.28 6.85
N TYR A 383 -6.06 -9.32 5.52
CA TYR A 383 -7.06 -9.90 4.61
C TYR A 383 -7.43 -11.32 5.01
N ARG A 384 -6.43 -12.19 5.20
CA ARG A 384 -6.69 -13.59 5.54
C ARG A 384 -7.29 -13.75 6.92
N GLU A 385 -6.82 -13.02 7.92
CA GLU A 385 -7.42 -13.13 9.25
C GLU A 385 -8.87 -12.66 9.27
N ILE A 386 -9.22 -11.60 8.55
CA ILE A 386 -10.60 -11.10 8.45
C ILE A 386 -11.48 -12.10 7.69
N TYR A 387 -11.02 -12.57 6.53
CA TYR A 387 -11.77 -13.51 5.71
C TYR A 387 -11.97 -14.84 6.44
N ASP A 388 -10.92 -15.41 7.04
CA ASP A 388 -11.01 -16.67 7.78
C ASP A 388 -11.91 -16.54 9.00
N PHE A 389 -11.89 -15.39 9.69
CA PHE A 389 -12.80 -15.12 10.80
C PHE A 389 -14.26 -15.04 10.34
N ARG A 390 -14.55 -14.33 9.25
CA ARG A 390 -15.89 -14.27 8.66
C ARG A 390 -16.42 -15.67 8.36
N GLU A 391 -15.64 -16.49 7.66
CA GLU A 391 -16.05 -17.85 7.28
C GLU A 391 -16.27 -18.75 8.51
N GLN A 392 -15.41 -18.64 9.53
CA GLN A 392 -15.60 -19.36 10.79
C GLN A 392 -16.90 -18.96 11.49
N LEU A 393 -17.22 -17.66 11.52
CA LEU A 393 -18.44 -17.17 12.16
C LEU A 393 -19.69 -17.56 11.36
N LYS A 394 -19.63 -17.45 10.03
CA LYS A 394 -20.70 -17.87 9.12
C LYS A 394 -21.00 -19.36 9.26
N ALA A 395 -19.97 -20.21 9.30
CA ALA A 395 -20.14 -21.64 9.53
C ALA A 395 -20.77 -21.95 10.91
N LYS A 396 -20.42 -21.19 11.96
CA LYS A 396 -20.97 -21.36 13.31
C LYS A 396 -22.43 -20.90 13.42
N GLN A 397 -22.80 -19.81 12.75
CA GLN A 397 -24.14 -19.20 12.86
C GLN A 397 -25.14 -19.74 11.82
N GLY A 398 -24.66 -20.33 10.72
CA GLY A 398 -25.51 -20.88 9.66
C GLY A 398 -26.42 -19.82 9.05
N GLU A 399 -27.72 -20.13 8.96
CA GLU A 399 -28.74 -19.22 8.41
C GLU A 399 -28.94 -17.95 9.23
N SER A 400 -28.49 -17.91 10.49
CA SER A 400 -28.56 -16.71 11.33
C SER A 400 -27.39 -15.74 11.10
N PHE A 401 -26.42 -16.08 10.25
CA PHE A 401 -25.32 -15.19 9.93
C PHE A 401 -25.80 -13.98 9.12
N ASP A 402 -25.60 -12.78 9.66
CA ASP A 402 -25.87 -11.53 8.98
C ASP A 402 -24.56 -10.81 8.65
N LEU A 403 -24.29 -10.64 7.35
CA LEU A 403 -23.05 -10.05 6.86
C LEU A 403 -22.90 -8.58 7.26
N LYS A 404 -24.00 -7.82 7.27
CA LYS A 404 -24.01 -6.41 7.66
C LYS A 404 -23.64 -6.26 9.13
N GLN A 405 -24.25 -7.07 9.98
CA GLN A 405 -23.99 -7.08 11.41
C GLN A 405 -22.55 -7.47 11.71
N PHE A 406 -22.00 -8.45 10.98
CA PHE A 406 -20.58 -8.78 11.06
C PHE A 406 -19.69 -7.58 10.75
N HIS A 407 -19.92 -6.89 9.62
CA HIS A 407 -19.13 -5.71 9.24
C HIS A 407 -19.23 -4.56 10.25
N GLU A 408 -20.43 -4.20 10.67
CA GLU A 408 -20.64 -3.08 11.59
C GLU A 408 -20.03 -3.37 12.96
N GLN A 409 -20.18 -4.61 13.46
CA GLN A 409 -19.55 -5.01 14.71
C GLN A 409 -18.01 -5.05 14.57
N PHE A 410 -17.48 -5.60 13.49
CA PHE A 410 -16.04 -5.67 13.24
C PHE A 410 -15.40 -4.26 13.21
N LEU A 411 -16.01 -3.35 12.44
CA LEU A 411 -15.54 -1.97 12.29
C LEU A 411 -15.71 -1.14 13.57
N SER A 412 -16.65 -1.50 14.46
CA SER A 412 -16.90 -0.78 15.72
C SER A 412 -15.69 -0.75 16.66
N TYR A 413 -14.72 -1.63 16.50
CA TYR A 413 -13.50 -1.62 17.33
C TYR A 413 -12.43 -0.64 16.82
N GLY A 414 -12.63 -0.04 15.65
CA GLY A 414 -11.65 0.81 14.97
C GLY A 414 -10.41 0.02 14.53
N SER A 415 -9.26 0.68 14.48
CA SER A 415 -8.02 0.10 13.92
C SER A 415 -7.24 -0.80 14.90
N ALA A 416 -7.92 -1.70 15.60
CA ALA A 416 -7.29 -2.68 16.48
C ALA A 416 -6.80 -3.92 15.69
N PRO A 417 -5.79 -4.67 16.16
CA PRO A 417 -5.39 -5.91 15.50
C PRO A 417 -6.53 -6.92 15.36
N VAL A 418 -6.60 -7.60 14.22
CA VAL A 418 -7.71 -8.50 13.86
C VAL A 418 -7.95 -9.58 14.92
N LYS A 419 -6.88 -10.16 15.49
CA LYS A 419 -7.01 -11.18 16.54
C LYS A 419 -7.75 -10.70 17.79
N PHE A 420 -7.58 -9.43 18.18
CA PHE A 420 -8.26 -8.87 19.35
C PHE A 420 -9.71 -8.51 19.04
N ILE A 421 -9.99 -8.04 17.81
CA ILE A 421 -11.37 -7.84 17.34
C ILE A 421 -12.13 -9.17 17.37
N LYS A 422 -11.53 -10.23 16.78
CA LYS A 422 -12.06 -11.58 16.80
C LYS A 422 -12.38 -12.03 18.23
N GLN A 423 -11.41 -11.92 19.14
CA GLN A 423 -11.58 -12.28 20.55
C GLN A 423 -12.78 -11.57 21.18
N LEU A 424 -12.89 -10.23 21.03
CA LEU A 424 -14.00 -9.44 21.59
C LEU A 424 -15.36 -9.76 20.97
N MET A 425 -15.39 -10.23 19.72
CA MET A 425 -16.62 -10.65 19.06
C MET A 425 -17.04 -12.07 19.46
N THR A 426 -16.12 -12.93 19.90
CA THR A 426 -16.40 -14.33 20.26
C THR A 426 -16.54 -14.59 21.75
N ASP A 427 -15.95 -13.77 22.61
CA ASP A 427 -15.91 -13.98 24.07
C ASP A 427 -17.19 -13.47 24.79
N LYS A 428 -18.35 -13.47 24.11
CA LYS A 428 -19.63 -13.02 24.67
C LYS A 428 -20.52 -14.17 25.17
#